data_AF-A0A961EWP3-F1
#
_entry.id   AF-A0A961EWP3-F1
#
_cell.length_a   1.000
_cell.length_b   1.000
_cell.length_c   1.000
_cell.angle_alpha   90.00
_cell.angle_beta   90.00
_cell.angle_gamma   90.00
#
_symmetry.space_group_name_H-M   'P 1'
#
loop_
_entity.id
_entity.type
_entity.pdbx_description
1 polymer ?
#
loop_
_entity_poly.entity_id
_entity_poly.type
_entity_poly.pdbx_seq_one_letter_code
_entity_poly.pdbx_strand_id
1 'polypeptide(L)'
;MHGVQWITDDLFDEVLQEARSSSRKRKNFNFHGSMEENPHRFLNVMLKGTYIQPHRHLHPPKPESFLIIRGSVAFAIFDADGELVECRLLGD
;
A
#
# COMPACT_ATOMS: atom_id res chain seq x y z
N MET A 1 -2.29 9.13 -22.60
CA MET A 1 -2.98 9.88 -21.52
C MET A 1 -3.84 8.91 -20.77
N HIS A 2 -3.49 8.59 -19.53
CA HIS A 2 -4.38 7.80 -18.68
C HIS A 2 -5.57 8.69 -18.34
N GLY A 3 -6.77 8.30 -18.77
CA GLY A 3 -8.00 8.97 -18.39
C GLY A 3 -8.25 8.85 -16.89
N VAL A 4 -9.38 9.37 -16.42
CA VAL A 4 -9.80 9.17 -15.03
C VAL A 4 -9.93 7.67 -14.76
N GLN A 5 -9.23 7.20 -13.72
CA GLN A 5 -9.35 5.84 -13.20
C GLN A 5 -10.12 5.87 -11.88
N TRP A 6 -11.06 4.95 -11.73
CA TRP A 6 -11.96 4.90 -10.59
C TRP A 6 -11.59 3.74 -9.67
N ILE A 7 -11.69 3.95 -8.37
CA ILE A 7 -11.67 2.88 -7.38
C ILE A 7 -13.13 2.53 -7.11
N THR A 8 -13.54 1.34 -7.54
CA THR A 8 -14.91 0.82 -7.38
C THR A 8 -14.92 -0.39 -6.45
N ASP A 9 -16.09 -0.74 -5.93
CA ASP A 9 -16.26 -1.95 -5.13
C ASP A 9 -15.91 -3.22 -5.92
N ASP A 10 -16.27 -3.28 -7.21
CA ASP A 10 -15.90 -4.40 -8.10
C ASP A 10 -14.38 -4.57 -8.22
N LEU A 11 -13.64 -3.48 -8.43
CA LEU A 11 -12.17 -3.50 -8.48
C LEU A 11 -11.59 -3.95 -7.13
N PHE A 12 -12.16 -3.46 -6.02
CA PHE A 12 -11.74 -3.88 -4.69
C PHE A 12 -11.94 -5.38 -4.49
N ASP A 13 -13.09 -5.91 -4.86
CA ASP A 13 -13.43 -7.33 -4.69
C ASP A 13 -12.57 -8.25 -5.55
N GLU A 14 -12.25 -7.85 -6.78
CA GLU A 14 -11.29 -8.56 -7.65
C GLU A 14 -9.92 -8.69 -6.96
N VAL A 15 -9.34 -7.56 -6.53
CA VAL A 15 -8.03 -7.53 -5.88
C VAL A 15 -8.07 -8.25 -4.53
N LEU A 16 -9.20 -8.24 -3.83
CA LEU A 16 -9.40 -9.00 -2.59
C LEU A 16 -9.34 -10.51 -2.82
N GLN A 17 -9.92 -11.03 -3.91
CA GLN A 17 -9.82 -12.47 -4.23
C GLN A 17 -8.38 -12.87 -4.53
N GLU A 18 -7.63 -12.04 -5.26
CA GLU A 18 -6.20 -12.28 -5.48
C GLU A 18 -5.38 -12.21 -4.19
N ALA A 19 -5.71 -11.28 -3.29
CA ALA A 19 -5.05 -11.18 -2.00
C ALA A 19 -5.33 -12.41 -1.12
N ARG A 20 -6.52 -13.02 -1.20
CA ARG A 20 -6.89 -14.24 -0.48
C ARG A 20 -6.10 -15.47 -0.94
N SER A 21 -5.80 -15.58 -2.23
CA SER A 21 -5.03 -16.69 -2.78
C SER A 21 -3.51 -16.53 -2.62
N SER A 22 -3.05 -15.30 -2.33
CA SER A 22 -1.65 -14.98 -2.08
C SER A 22 -1.18 -15.48 -0.71
N SER A 23 -0.03 -16.17 -0.66
CA SER A 23 0.60 -16.61 0.60
C SER A 23 0.92 -15.44 1.54
N ARG A 24 1.17 -14.25 0.98
CA ARG A 24 1.45 -13.02 1.72
C ARG A 24 0.18 -12.31 2.20
N LYS A 25 -1.00 -12.81 1.83
CA LYS A 25 -2.33 -12.27 2.19
C LYS A 25 -2.57 -10.83 1.73
N ARG A 26 -1.87 -10.39 0.70
CA ARG A 26 -2.03 -9.06 0.09
C ARG A 26 -1.83 -9.09 -1.42
N LYS A 27 -2.43 -8.12 -2.10
CA LYS A 27 -2.22 -7.84 -3.53
C LYS A 27 -2.35 -6.34 -3.81
N ASN A 28 -1.56 -5.85 -4.76
CA ASN A 28 -1.69 -4.51 -5.32
C ASN A 28 -2.24 -4.53 -6.75
N PHE A 29 -3.06 -3.54 -7.08
CA PHE A 29 -3.43 -3.17 -8.45
C PHE A 29 -2.73 -1.86 -8.81
N ASN A 30 -1.93 -1.87 -9.87
CA ASN A 30 -1.10 -0.73 -10.27
C ASN A 30 -1.85 0.20 -11.23
N PHE A 31 -1.87 1.50 -10.91
CA PHE A 31 -2.40 2.55 -11.79
C PHE A 31 -1.32 3.23 -12.62
N HIS A 32 -0.06 3.16 -12.18
CA HIS A 32 1.09 3.63 -12.96
C HIS A 32 1.39 2.66 -14.10
N GLY A 33 1.69 3.18 -15.29
CA GLY A 33 1.96 2.39 -16.48
C GLY A 33 3.40 1.90 -16.58
N SER A 34 4.33 2.54 -15.86
CA SER A 34 5.75 2.15 -15.88
C SER A 34 6.47 2.44 -14.56
N MET A 35 7.66 1.88 -14.39
CA MET A 35 8.46 2.01 -13.17
C MET A 35 9.14 3.39 -13.05
N GLU A 36 9.23 4.12 -14.16
CA GLU A 36 9.78 5.47 -14.27
C GLU A 36 8.79 6.54 -13.79
N GLU A 37 7.50 6.22 -13.70
CA GLU A 37 6.52 7.14 -13.13
C GLU A 37 6.80 7.39 -11.64
N ASN A 38 6.63 8.62 -11.19
CA ASN A 38 6.72 8.98 -9.78
C ASN A 38 5.65 10.04 -9.47
N PRO A 39 4.67 9.78 -8.59
CA PRO A 39 4.57 8.61 -7.70
C PRO A 39 4.05 7.34 -8.38
N HIS A 40 4.44 6.18 -7.84
CA HIS A 40 3.72 4.92 -8.12
C HIS A 40 2.37 4.96 -7.42
N ARG A 41 1.30 4.95 -8.21
CA ARG A 41 -0.08 4.89 -7.71
C ARG A 41 -0.57 3.46 -7.79
N PHE A 42 -1.16 2.96 -6.72
CA PHE A 42 -1.71 1.60 -6.66
C PHE A 42 -2.75 1.48 -5.54
N LEU A 43 -3.73 0.59 -5.74
CA LEU A 43 -4.62 0.12 -4.68
C LEU A 43 -3.98 -1.10 -4.02
N ASN A 44 -3.79 -1.10 -2.71
CA ASN A 44 -3.28 -2.24 -1.97
C ASN A 44 -4.40 -2.85 -1.11
N VAL A 45 -4.76 -4.10 -1.39
CA VAL A 45 -5.71 -4.86 -0.56
C VAL A 45 -4.92 -5.84 0.30
N MET A 46 -5.07 -5.69 1.62
CA MET A 46 -4.34 -6.44 2.63
C MET A 46 -5.33 -7.13 3.57
N LEU A 47 -5.14 -8.43 3.79
CA LEU A 47 -5.91 -9.18 4.79
C LEU A 47 -5.16 -9.26 6.12
N LYS A 48 -5.91 -9.53 7.19
CA LYS A 48 -5.36 -9.74 8.54
C LYS A 48 -4.21 -10.77 8.52
N GLY A 49 -3.11 -10.41 9.18
CA GLY A 49 -1.87 -11.19 9.20
C GLY A 49 -0.87 -10.82 8.10
N THR A 50 -1.22 -9.89 7.21
CA THR A 50 -0.24 -9.26 6.32
C THR A 50 0.78 -8.47 7.14
N TYR A 51 2.06 -8.64 6.83
CA TYR A 51 3.15 -7.81 7.38
C TYR A 51 3.96 -7.20 6.23
N ILE A 52 4.12 -5.88 6.26
CA ILE A 52 5.02 -5.14 5.36
C ILE A 52 6.26 -4.79 6.17
N GLN A 53 7.43 -5.22 5.69
CA GLN A 53 8.69 -4.88 6.32
C GLN A 53 8.91 -3.35 6.23
N PRO A 54 9.37 -2.70 7.31
CA PRO A 54 9.81 -1.31 7.27
C PRO A 54 10.86 -1.12 6.18
N HIS A 55 10.76 -0.04 5.41
CA HIS A 55 11.67 0.27 4.33
C HIS A 55 11.82 1.78 4.16
N ARG A 56 12.88 2.18 3.45
CA ARG A 56 13.23 3.59 3.21
C ARG A 56 13.72 3.76 1.78
N HIS A 57 13.20 4.75 1.07
CA HIS A 57 13.59 5.08 -0.30
C HIS A 57 14.62 6.22 -0.31
N LEU A 58 15.92 5.88 -0.26
CA LEU A 58 16.99 6.86 -0.25
C LEU A 58 17.40 7.34 -1.66
N HIS A 59 17.58 6.41 -2.61
CA HIS A 59 18.10 6.74 -3.95
C HIS A 59 17.49 5.84 -5.04
N PRO A 60 16.80 6.42 -6.05
CA PRO A 60 16.29 7.80 -6.04
C PRO A 60 15.28 7.99 -4.90
N PRO A 61 15.17 9.21 -4.33
CA PRO A 61 14.12 9.51 -3.37
C PRO A 61 12.74 9.25 -3.99
N LYS A 62 11.92 8.48 -3.29
CA LYS A 62 10.56 8.16 -3.72
C LYS A 62 9.60 8.44 -2.56
N PRO A 63 8.89 9.57 -2.58
CA PRO A 63 7.92 9.88 -1.53
C PRO A 63 6.77 8.88 -1.59
N GLU A 64 6.26 8.49 -0.42
CA GLU A 64 5.10 7.62 -0.28
C GLU A 64 4.03 8.30 0.55
N SER A 65 2.78 8.12 0.14
CA SER A 65 1.60 8.56 0.86
C SER A 65 0.62 7.41 0.94
N PHE A 66 -0.01 7.23 2.10
CA PHE A 66 -0.99 6.18 2.34
C PHE A 66 -2.35 6.81 2.62
N LEU A 67 -3.39 6.30 1.96
CA LEU A 67 -4.78 6.63 2.24
C LEU A 67 -5.54 5.34 2.55
N ILE A 68 -6.15 5.28 3.74
CA ILE A 68 -6.97 4.14 4.12
C ILE A 68 -8.39 4.37 3.61
N ILE A 69 -8.80 3.59 2.61
CA ILE A 69 -10.12 3.68 1.99
C ILE A 69 -11.14 2.81 2.75
N ARG A 70 -10.70 1.65 3.25
CA ARG A 70 -11.54 0.69 4.00
C ARG A 70 -10.73 -0.10 5.01
N GLY A 71 -11.28 -0.27 6.21
CA GLY A 71 -10.67 -1.03 7.30
C GLY A 71 -9.56 -0.25 8.00
N SER A 72 -8.64 -0.98 8.64
CA SER A 72 -7.58 -0.37 9.44
C SER A 72 -6.24 -1.08 9.31
N VAL A 73 -5.16 -0.35 9.58
CA VAL A 73 -3.78 -0.85 9.58
C VAL A 73 -2.98 -0.22 10.71
N ALA A 74 -2.14 -1.01 11.37
CA ALA A 74 -1.13 -0.48 12.29
C ALA A 74 0.09 -0.02 11.48
N PHE A 75 0.44 1.25 11.61
CA PHE A 75 1.56 1.87 10.92
C PHE A 75 2.67 2.18 11.92
N ALA A 76 3.85 1.62 11.70
CA ALA A 76 5.02 1.81 12.55
C ALA A 76 6.07 2.67 11.83
N ILE A 77 6.54 3.71 12.49
CA ILE A 77 7.54 4.66 11.99
C ILE A 77 8.80 4.49 12.81
N PHE A 78 9.92 4.34 12.11
CA PHE A 78 11.24 4.14 12.70
C PHE A 78 12.14 5.32 12.36
N ASP A 79 13.12 5.61 13.21
CA ASP A 79 14.15 6.61 12.93
C ASP A 79 15.29 6.05 12.05
N ALA A 80 16.38 6.80 11.94
CA ALA A 80 17.52 6.42 11.13
C ALA A 80 18.36 5.27 11.71
N ASP A 81 18.30 5.06 13.03
CA ASP A 81 19.02 4.00 13.75
C ASP A 81 18.18 2.71 13.86
N GLY A 82 16.90 2.79 13.49
CA GLY A 82 15.97 1.66 13.46
C GLY A 82 15.14 1.54 14.74
N GLU A 83 15.15 2.56 15.60
CA GLU A 83 14.32 2.60 16.80
C GLU A 83 12.89 3.00 16.45
N LEU A 84 11.92 2.38 17.13
CA LEU A 84 10.50 2.67 16.91
C LEU A 84 10.16 4.05 17.49
N VAL A 85 9.79 4.99 16.61
CA VAL A 85 9.40 6.35 16.99
C VAL A 85 7.91 6.42 17.28
N GLU A 86 7.09 5.80 16.43
CA GLU A 86 5.64 5.84 16.56
C GLU A 86 5.00 4.56 16.05
N CYS A 87 3.93 4.12 16.71
CA CYS A 87 3.00 3.13 16.17
C CYS A 87 1.58 3.68 16.28
N ARG A 88 0.90 3.80 15.14
CA ARG A 88 -0.44 4.38 15.06
C ARG A 88 -1.38 3.46 14.30
N LEU A 89 -2.59 3.25 14.83
CA LEU A 89 -3.67 2.64 14.06
C LEU A 89 -4.28 3.71 13.13
N LEU A 90 -4.32 3.43 11.83
CA LEU A 90 -4.96 4.27 10.82
C LEU A 90 -6.21 3.56 10.28
N GLY A 91 -7.30 4.31 10.10
CA GLY A 91 -8.61 3.79 9.71
C GLY A 91 -9.51 3.47 10.92
N ASP A 92 -10.80 3.29 10.66
CA ASP A 92 -11.87 3.03 11.64
C ASP A 92 -12.46 1.62 11.48
#